data_AF-A0A3B4BET3-F1
#
_entry.id   AF-A0A3B4BET3-F1
#
_cell.length_a   1.000
_cell.length_b   1.000
_cell.length_c   1.000
_cell.angle_alpha   90.00
_cell.angle_beta   90.00
_cell.angle_gamma   90.00
#
_symmetry.space_group_name_H-M   'P 1'
#
loop_
_entity.id
_entity.type
_entity.pdbx_description
1 polymer ?
#
loop_
_entity_poly.entity_id
_entity_poly.type
_entity_poly.pdbx_seq_one_letter_code
_entity_poly.pdbx_strand_id
1 'polypeptide(L)'
;MLLILLLFFLFVCFQMIKLCSQLEMIVLCYEAKRDKLKETKELEQKWLEEKKQMLEAATDHVERLQMEREKLSEHSIFKETKDKIQKMKLYQDRLMESLGEILEKHVPAPPRTEDKKKHSAQDVHVEFISLNEILELLMNKLLTTPHDPYVDIDATFWPPYVEMLLRYGVAIRHQENNFKIRLEPFC
;
A
#
# COMPACT_ATOMS: atom_id res chain seq x y z
N MET A 1 -54.09 -76.16 -49.02
CA MET A 1 -53.68 -76.20 -47.59
C MET A 1 -52.16 -76.12 -47.42
N LEU A 2 -51.36 -76.95 -48.11
CA LEU A 2 -49.89 -76.99 -47.97
C LEU A 2 -49.17 -75.66 -48.28
N LEU A 3 -49.56 -74.97 -49.36
CA LEU A 3 -48.95 -73.70 -49.78
C LEU A 3 -49.13 -72.58 -48.73
N ILE A 4 -50.29 -72.56 -48.06
CA ILE A 4 -50.62 -71.56 -47.04
C ILE A 4 -49.75 -71.76 -45.78
N LEU A 5 -49.56 -73.02 -45.37
CA LEU A 5 -48.65 -73.37 -44.27
C LEU A 5 -47.19 -72.97 -44.56
N LEU A 6 -46.75 -73.15 -45.81
CA LEU A 6 -45.38 -72.83 -46.22
C LEU A 6 -45.13 -71.32 -46.26
N LEU A 7 -46.10 -70.53 -46.75
CA LEU A 7 -46.06 -69.07 -46.71
C LEU A 7 -46.09 -68.53 -45.27
N PHE A 8 -46.90 -69.12 -44.39
CA PHE A 8 -46.92 -68.75 -42.97
C PHE A 8 -45.58 -69.01 -42.29
N PHE A 9 -44.97 -70.18 -42.54
CA PHE A 9 -43.66 -70.52 -42.01
C PHE A 9 -42.56 -69.54 -42.49
N LEU A 10 -42.53 -69.25 -43.79
CA LEU A 10 -41.57 -68.28 -44.36
C LEU A 10 -41.74 -66.87 -43.75
N PHE A 11 -42.99 -66.43 -43.55
CA PHE A 11 -43.28 -65.14 -42.91
C PHE A 11 -42.77 -65.10 -41.47
N VAL A 12 -43.03 -66.14 -40.67
CA VAL A 12 -42.55 -66.24 -39.28
C VAL A 12 -41.02 -66.26 -39.25
N CYS A 13 -40.36 -67.05 -40.10
CA CYS A 13 -38.91 -67.08 -40.19
C CYS A 13 -38.33 -65.71 -40.54
N PHE A 14 -38.91 -65.00 -41.51
CA PHE A 14 -38.47 -63.65 -41.88
C PHE A 14 -38.58 -62.66 -40.70
N GLN A 15 -39.70 -62.68 -39.98
CA GLN A 15 -39.90 -61.82 -38.80
C GLN A 15 -38.91 -62.16 -37.69
N MET A 16 -38.63 -63.45 -37.45
CA MET A 16 -37.65 -63.88 -36.46
C MET A 16 -36.23 -63.42 -36.80
N ILE A 17 -35.80 -63.58 -38.06
CA ILE A 17 -34.48 -63.12 -38.51
C ILE A 17 -34.34 -61.61 -38.35
N LYS A 18 -35.38 -60.85 -38.73
CA LYS A 18 -35.40 -59.39 -38.56
C LYS A 18 -35.28 -58.98 -37.09
N LEU A 19 -36.01 -59.65 -36.20
CA LEU A 19 -35.95 -59.38 -34.75
C LEU A 19 -34.56 -59.71 -34.18
N CYS A 20 -33.96 -60.84 -34.57
CA CYS A 20 -32.60 -61.20 -34.16
C CYS A 20 -31.58 -60.14 -34.59
N SER A 21 -31.63 -59.68 -35.84
CA SER A 21 -30.74 -58.63 -36.35
C SER A 21 -30.91 -57.30 -35.59
N GLN A 22 -32.15 -56.91 -35.29
CA GLN A 22 -32.41 -55.72 -34.49
C GLN A 22 -31.88 -55.85 -33.05
N LEU A 23 -32.03 -57.00 -32.42
CA LEU A 23 -31.54 -57.25 -31.08
C LEU A 23 -30.00 -57.23 -31.03
N GLU A 24 -29.35 -57.83 -32.02
CA GLU A 24 -27.88 -57.81 -32.17
C GLU A 24 -27.35 -56.38 -32.31
N MET A 25 -27.98 -55.55 -33.15
CA MET A 25 -27.62 -54.14 -33.27
C MET A 25 -27.80 -53.37 -31.96
N ILE A 26 -28.86 -53.65 -31.20
CA ILE A 26 -29.09 -53.04 -29.89
C ILE A 26 -27.99 -53.46 -28.91
N VAL A 27 -27.63 -54.74 -28.85
CA VAL A 27 -26.56 -55.25 -27.98
C VAL A 27 -25.24 -54.52 -28.29
N LEU A 28 -24.85 -54.43 -29.56
CA LEU A 28 -23.64 -53.70 -29.98
C LEU A 28 -23.68 -52.22 -29.56
N CYS A 29 -24.84 -51.56 -29.67
CA CYS A 29 -24.99 -50.18 -29.20
C CYS A 29 -24.81 -50.06 -27.68
N TYR A 30 -25.35 -51.00 -26.90
CA TYR A 30 -25.19 -51.02 -25.45
C TYR A 30 -23.75 -51.30 -25.03
N GLU A 31 -23.06 -52.21 -25.70
CA GLU A 31 -21.64 -52.51 -25.45
C GLU A 31 -20.77 -51.30 -25.75
N ALA A 32 -20.93 -50.67 -26.92
CA ALA A 32 -20.20 -49.46 -27.27
C ALA A 32 -20.44 -48.32 -26.27
N LYS A 33 -21.68 -48.15 -25.80
CA LYS A 33 -22.02 -47.15 -24.78
C LYS A 33 -21.37 -47.46 -23.43
N ARG A 34 -21.38 -48.73 -23.02
CA ARG A 34 -20.75 -49.20 -21.77
C ARG A 34 -19.25 -48.96 -21.80
N ASP A 35 -18.60 -49.29 -22.90
CA ASP A 35 -17.14 -49.19 -23.03
C ASP A 35 -16.71 -47.72 -23.04
N LYS A 36 -17.44 -46.85 -23.78
CA LYS A 36 -17.23 -45.40 -23.73
C LYS A 36 -17.41 -44.82 -22.32
N LEU A 37 -18.42 -45.27 -21.57
CA LEU A 37 -18.63 -44.84 -20.19
C LEU A 37 -17.49 -45.29 -19.28
N LYS A 38 -16.96 -46.50 -19.50
CA LYS A 38 -15.82 -47.04 -18.74
C LYS A 38 -14.56 -46.21 -18.99
N GLU A 39 -14.24 -45.91 -20.25
CA GLU A 39 -13.11 -45.05 -20.62
C GLU A 39 -13.24 -43.65 -20.01
N THR A 40 -14.43 -43.05 -20.10
CA THR A 40 -14.70 -41.72 -19.53
C THR A 40 -14.48 -41.71 -18.02
N LYS A 41 -14.97 -42.75 -17.33
CA LYS A 41 -14.80 -42.90 -15.89
C LYS A 41 -13.32 -43.03 -15.50
N GLU A 42 -12.53 -43.81 -16.24
CA GLU A 42 -11.10 -43.99 -15.98
C GLU A 42 -10.34 -42.67 -16.15
N LEU A 43 -10.65 -41.88 -17.17
CA LEU A 43 -10.07 -40.55 -17.39
C LEU A 43 -10.45 -39.57 -16.29
N GLU A 44 -11.73 -39.54 -15.88
CA GLU A 44 -12.19 -38.68 -14.78
C GLU A 44 -11.52 -39.03 -13.45
N GLN A 45 -11.33 -40.33 -13.17
CA GLN A 45 -10.62 -40.79 -11.98
C GLN A 45 -9.16 -40.34 -11.98
N LYS A 46 -8.47 -40.46 -13.12
CA LYS A 46 -7.09 -39.98 -13.25
C LYS A 46 -6.99 -38.46 -13.06
N TRP A 47 -7.89 -37.71 -13.69
CA TRP A 47 -7.97 -36.26 -13.55
C TRP A 47 -8.22 -35.81 -12.11
N LEU A 48 -9.11 -36.52 -11.40
CA LEU A 48 -9.39 -36.24 -9.99
C LEU A 48 -8.14 -36.43 -9.12
N GLU A 49 -7.36 -37.48 -9.38
CA GLU A 49 -6.13 -37.75 -8.62
C GLU A 49 -5.08 -36.66 -8.86
N GLU A 50 -4.87 -36.25 -10.11
CA GLU A 50 -3.97 -35.13 -10.46
C GLU A 50 -4.42 -33.82 -9.80
N LYS A 51 -5.75 -33.57 -9.74
CA LYS A 51 -6.30 -32.38 -9.08
C LYS A 51 -6.10 -32.39 -7.56
N LYS A 52 -6.18 -33.56 -6.91
CA LYS A 52 -5.90 -33.69 -5.47
C LYS A 52 -4.44 -33.39 -5.16
N GLN A 53 -3.51 -33.96 -5.93
CA GLN A 53 -2.08 -33.71 -5.75
C GLN A 53 -1.72 -32.23 -5.94
N MET A 54 -2.33 -31.58 -6.93
CA MET A 54 -2.17 -30.14 -7.15
C MET A 54 -2.71 -29.31 -5.97
N LEU A 55 -3.86 -29.69 -5.42
CA LEU A 55 -4.46 -29.02 -4.27
C LEU A 55 -3.59 -29.18 -3.01
N GLU A 56 -3.05 -30.36 -2.78
CA GLU A 56 -2.14 -30.64 -1.66
C GLU A 56 -0.87 -29.78 -1.78
N ALA A 57 -0.22 -29.78 -2.94
CA ALA A 57 0.96 -28.94 -3.18
C ALA A 57 0.68 -27.44 -3.01
N ALA A 58 -0.50 -26.97 -3.43
CA ALA A 58 -0.92 -25.59 -3.24
C ALA A 58 -1.19 -25.26 -1.75
N THR A 59 -1.78 -26.20 -1.02
CA THR A 59 -2.07 -26.06 0.42
C THR A 59 -0.77 -25.98 1.22
N ASP A 60 0.18 -26.90 0.97
CA ASP A 60 1.52 -26.88 1.56
C ASP A 60 2.28 -25.58 1.28
N HIS A 61 2.07 -24.99 0.10
CA HIS A 61 2.67 -23.70 -0.23
C HIS A 61 2.05 -22.56 0.58
N VAL A 62 0.72 -22.53 0.70
CA VAL A 62 0.01 -21.54 1.51
C VAL A 62 0.39 -21.64 2.97
N GLU A 63 0.44 -22.84 3.55
CA GLU A 63 0.83 -23.05 4.94
C GLU A 63 2.27 -22.58 5.22
N ARG A 64 3.22 -22.87 4.32
CA ARG A 64 4.59 -22.34 4.44
C ARG A 64 4.64 -20.82 4.43
N LEU A 65 3.91 -20.18 3.52
CA LEU A 65 3.85 -18.71 3.47
C LEU A 65 3.20 -18.13 4.73
N GLN A 66 2.19 -18.79 5.30
CA GLN A 66 1.59 -18.37 6.56
C GLN A 66 2.58 -18.46 7.72
N MET A 67 3.33 -19.57 7.85
CA MET A 67 4.37 -19.71 8.86
C MET A 67 5.49 -18.67 8.71
N GLU A 68 5.92 -18.35 7.48
CA GLU A 68 6.91 -17.31 7.23
C GLU A 68 6.38 -15.92 7.59
N ARG A 69 5.12 -15.62 7.25
CA ARG A 69 4.44 -14.40 7.65
C ARG A 69 4.33 -14.27 9.17
N GLU A 70 3.97 -15.35 9.86
CA GLU A 70 3.88 -15.38 11.32
C GLU A 70 5.26 -15.18 11.95
N LYS A 71 6.30 -15.84 11.43
CA LYS A 71 7.68 -15.62 11.87
C LYS A 71 8.14 -14.17 11.65
N LEU A 72 7.77 -13.54 10.53
CA LEU A 72 8.06 -12.12 10.27
C LEU A 72 7.21 -11.18 11.14
N SER A 73 5.98 -11.58 11.47
CA SER A 73 5.09 -10.87 12.39
C SER A 73 5.60 -10.94 13.83
N GLU A 74 6.16 -12.09 14.24
CA GLU A 74 6.84 -12.28 15.52
C GLU A 74 8.20 -11.58 15.54
N HIS A 75 8.92 -11.53 14.42
CA HIS A 75 10.11 -10.72 14.28
C HIS A 75 9.77 -9.25 14.08
N SER A 76 9.45 -8.61 15.20
CA SER A 76 10.14 -7.46 15.78
C SER A 76 10.48 -6.28 14.88
N ILE A 77 11.07 -6.44 13.70
CA ILE A 77 11.68 -5.35 12.93
C ILE A 77 10.67 -4.27 12.56
N PHE A 78 9.47 -4.63 12.06
CA PHE A 78 8.48 -3.60 11.73
C PHE A 78 7.94 -2.90 12.99
N LYS A 79 7.66 -3.67 14.03
CA LYS A 79 7.16 -3.15 15.31
C LYS A 79 8.21 -2.28 16.02
N GLU A 80 9.44 -2.76 16.11
CA GLU A 80 10.61 -2.09 16.67
C GLU A 80 10.96 -0.83 15.88
N THR A 81 10.92 -0.87 14.55
CA THR A 81 11.08 0.32 13.70
C THR A 81 9.97 1.33 13.98
N LYS A 82 8.70 0.88 14.07
CA LYS A 82 7.56 1.74 14.42
C LYS A 82 7.73 2.37 15.80
N ASP A 83 8.15 1.58 16.79
CA ASP A 83 8.38 2.04 18.17
C ASP A 83 9.54 3.04 18.23
N LYS A 84 10.63 2.81 17.48
CA LYS A 84 11.75 3.74 17.35
C LYS A 84 11.32 5.05 16.72
N ILE A 85 10.54 5.02 15.64
CA ILE A 85 10.00 6.22 14.99
C ILE A 85 9.12 7.00 15.98
N GLN A 86 8.24 6.32 16.72
CA GLN A 86 7.36 6.97 17.68
C GLN A 86 8.15 7.60 18.84
N LYS A 87 9.17 6.91 19.37
CA LYS A 87 10.07 7.46 20.38
C LYS A 87 10.82 8.70 19.88
N MET A 88 11.30 8.67 18.63
CA MET A 88 11.99 9.81 18.03
C MET A 88 11.07 11.02 17.87
N LYS A 89 9.83 10.81 17.43
CA LYS A 89 8.82 11.89 17.35
C LYS A 89 8.54 12.50 18.72
N LEU A 90 8.28 11.67 19.73
CA LEU A 90 8.04 12.17 21.09
C LEU A 90 9.24 12.94 21.66
N TYR A 91 10.46 12.53 21.34
CA TYR A 91 11.67 13.25 21.74
C TYR A 91 11.77 14.61 21.04
N GLN A 92 11.52 14.65 19.72
CA GLN A 92 11.48 15.89 18.94
C GLN A 92 10.43 16.86 19.49
N ASP A 93 9.20 16.39 19.75
CA ASP A 93 8.11 17.23 20.26
C ASP A 93 8.48 17.86 21.60
N ARG A 94 9.04 17.07 22.53
CA ARG A 94 9.49 17.56 23.84
C ARG A 94 10.64 18.56 23.73
N LEU A 95 11.57 18.34 22.80
CA LEU A 95 12.69 19.24 22.56
C LEU A 95 12.18 20.60 22.03
N MET A 96 11.23 20.57 21.10
CA MET A 96 10.59 21.77 20.57
C MET A 96 9.79 22.53 21.64
N GLU A 97 9.05 21.82 22.48
CA GLU A 97 8.32 22.40 23.62
C GLU A 97 9.29 23.08 24.60
N SER A 98 10.35 22.39 25.00
CA SER A 98 11.38 22.93 25.90
C SER A 98 12.09 24.15 25.31
N LEU A 99 12.37 24.13 24.00
CA LEU A 99 12.96 25.27 23.30
C LEU A 99 12.00 26.46 23.33
N GLY A 100 10.72 26.24 23.02
CA GLY A 100 9.68 27.27 23.08
C GLY A 100 9.61 27.95 24.44
N GLU A 101 9.57 27.17 25.53
CA GLU A 101 9.55 27.67 26.91
C GLU A 101 10.77 28.54 27.25
N ILE A 102 11.96 28.11 26.83
CA ILE A 102 13.21 28.87 27.05
C ILE A 102 13.18 30.18 26.28
N LEU A 103 12.73 30.15 25.02
CA LEU A 103 12.68 31.35 24.18
C LEU A 103 11.67 32.35 24.71
N GLU A 104 10.48 31.92 25.12
CA GLU A 104 9.45 32.81 25.70
C GLU A 104 9.95 33.52 26.98
N LYS A 105 10.73 32.82 27.79
CA LYS A 105 11.27 33.37 29.05
C LYS A 105 12.43 34.34 28.86
N HIS A 106 13.25 34.16 27.83
CA HIS A 106 14.54 34.85 27.69
C HIS A 106 14.64 35.79 26.48
N VAL A 107 13.77 35.64 25.48
CA VAL A 107 13.82 36.44 24.26
C VAL A 107 12.75 37.54 24.31
N PRO A 108 13.11 38.81 24.07
CA PRO A 108 12.13 39.88 24.07
C PRO A 108 11.13 39.70 22.94
N ALA A 109 9.85 39.82 23.23
CA ALA A 109 8.80 39.75 22.21
C ALA A 109 8.91 40.90 21.20
N PRO A 110 8.46 40.71 19.94
CA PRO A 110 8.43 41.79 18.97
C PRO A 110 7.52 42.93 19.45
N PRO A 111 7.88 44.20 19.19
CA PRO A 111 7.03 45.33 19.53
C PRO A 111 5.72 45.24 18.71
N ARG A 112 4.59 45.41 19.39
CA ARG A 112 3.31 45.66 18.72
C ARG A 112 3.43 47.03 18.03
N THR A 113 2.94 47.14 16.81
CA THR A 113 3.10 48.28 15.88
C THR A 113 2.46 49.62 16.33
N GLU A 114 2.29 49.86 17.63
CA GLU A 114 1.61 51.07 18.15
C GLU A 114 2.57 52.13 18.73
N ASP A 115 3.85 51.83 18.96
CA ASP A 115 4.76 52.73 19.69
C ASP A 115 5.62 53.68 18.82
N LYS A 116 5.21 54.00 17.59
CA LYS A 116 5.88 55.05 16.78
C LYS A 116 4.91 56.04 16.16
N LYS A 117 4.69 57.17 16.85
CA LYS A 117 4.05 58.37 16.28
C LYS A 117 4.94 59.04 15.21
N LYS A 118 4.31 59.32 14.05
CA LYS A 118 4.69 60.25 12.94
C LYS A 118 5.82 59.71 12.03
N HIS A 119 5.72 59.55 10.71
CA HIS A 119 4.90 60.11 9.62
C HIS A 119 4.70 59.06 8.50
N SER A 120 3.72 59.35 7.62
CA SER A 120 3.46 58.81 6.26
C SER A 120 2.75 57.45 6.10
N ALA A 121 1.58 57.57 5.46
CA ALA A 121 0.79 56.67 4.61
C ALA A 121 1.10 55.15 4.57
N GLN A 122 0.00 54.40 4.81
CA GLN A 122 -0.22 53.00 4.42
C GLN A 122 0.46 51.93 5.30
N ASP A 123 0.35 52.03 6.62
CA ASP A 123 0.74 50.94 7.52
C ASP A 123 -0.24 49.77 7.40
N VAL A 124 0.15 48.76 6.61
CA VAL A 124 -0.36 47.39 6.79
C VAL A 124 0.08 46.96 8.18
N HIS A 125 -0.88 46.65 9.05
CA HIS A 125 -0.62 46.14 10.39
C HIS A 125 -0.02 44.72 10.25
N VAL A 126 1.31 44.62 10.09
CA VAL A 126 1.98 43.34 9.98
C VAL A 126 2.32 42.86 11.39
N GLU A 127 1.66 41.79 11.82
CA GLU A 127 1.97 41.11 13.08
C GLU A 127 3.26 40.32 12.90
N PHE A 128 4.27 40.61 13.73
CA PHE A 128 5.53 39.90 13.68
C PHE A 128 5.41 38.52 14.29
N ILE A 129 5.92 37.51 13.60
CA ILE A 129 6.01 36.15 14.14
C ILE A 129 7.09 36.07 15.23
N SER A 130 6.85 35.19 16.19
CA SER A 130 7.78 34.89 17.28
C SER A 130 9.03 34.18 16.74
N LEU A 131 10.11 34.24 17.52
CA LEU A 131 11.34 33.54 17.17
C LEU A 131 11.14 32.01 17.11
N ASN A 132 10.27 31.47 17.95
CA ASN A 132 9.95 30.04 17.97
C ASN A 132 9.33 29.61 16.63
N GLU A 133 8.38 30.39 16.11
CA GLU A 133 7.75 30.12 14.81
C GLU A 133 8.76 30.21 13.65
N ILE A 134 9.67 31.18 13.69
CA ILE A 134 10.76 31.28 12.70
C ILE A 134 11.62 30.02 12.70
N LEU A 135 12.03 29.56 13.89
CA LEU A 135 12.86 28.36 14.04
C LEU A 135 12.10 27.09 13.61
N GLU A 136 10.83 26.98 13.95
CA GLU A 136 9.96 25.89 13.51
C GLU A 136 9.83 25.84 11.99
N LEU A 137 9.62 26.99 11.33
CA LEU A 137 9.58 27.08 9.86
C LEU A 137 10.89 26.60 9.23
N LEU A 138 12.04 27.04 9.75
CA LEU A 138 13.36 26.64 9.25
C LEU A 138 13.62 25.14 9.44
N MET A 139 13.29 24.59 10.61
CA MET A 139 13.44 23.16 10.90
C MET A 139 12.50 22.29 10.04
N ASN A 140 11.23 22.68 9.93
CA ASN A 140 10.27 21.98 9.09
C ASN A 140 10.68 22.02 7.62
N LYS A 141 11.20 23.15 7.13
CA LYS A 141 11.69 23.26 5.74
C LYS A 141 12.86 22.33 5.48
N LEU A 142 13.81 22.24 6.42
CA LEU A 142 14.94 21.33 6.33
C LEU A 142 14.51 19.85 6.26
N LEU A 143 13.52 19.46 7.07
CA LEU A 143 13.04 18.07 7.15
C LEU A 143 12.12 17.69 5.99
N THR A 144 11.26 18.60 5.54
CA THR A 144 10.26 18.32 4.49
C THR A 144 10.81 18.45 3.08
N THR A 145 11.71 19.42 2.86
CA THR A 145 12.31 19.69 1.54
C THR A 145 13.84 19.85 1.67
N PRO A 146 14.58 18.76 1.95
CA PRO A 146 16.03 18.83 2.20
C PRO A 146 16.84 19.30 0.98
N HIS A 147 16.30 19.14 -0.23
CA HIS A 147 16.93 19.61 -1.47
C HIS A 147 16.83 21.13 -1.68
N ASP A 148 15.87 21.79 -1.01
CA ASP A 148 15.68 23.25 -1.03
C ASP A 148 15.25 23.74 0.37
N PRO A 149 16.19 23.83 1.32
CA PRO A 149 15.88 24.13 2.72
C PRO A 149 15.72 25.64 2.99
N TYR A 150 15.56 26.47 1.97
CA TYR A 150 15.48 27.92 2.10
C TYR A 150 14.05 28.39 2.38
N VAL A 151 13.92 29.33 3.32
CA VAL A 151 12.69 30.05 3.65
C VAL A 151 12.85 31.51 3.22
N ASP A 152 11.81 32.05 2.59
CA ASP A 152 11.75 33.46 2.21
C ASP A 152 11.43 34.33 3.43
N ILE A 153 12.20 35.40 3.62
CA ILE A 153 12.00 36.43 4.62
C ILE A 153 10.97 37.42 4.07
N ASP A 154 9.76 37.35 4.58
CA ASP A 154 8.69 38.30 4.26
C ASP A 154 8.56 39.41 5.34
N ALA A 155 7.52 40.23 5.23
CA ALA A 155 7.29 41.34 6.15
C ALA A 155 6.97 40.91 7.60
N THR A 156 6.60 39.65 7.83
CA THR A 156 6.25 39.12 9.17
C THR A 156 7.49 38.82 10.02
N PHE A 157 8.67 38.70 9.39
CA PHE A 157 9.91 38.41 10.10
C PHE A 157 10.43 39.66 10.79
N TRP A 158 10.54 39.61 12.11
CA TRP A 158 11.13 40.72 12.86
C TRP A 158 12.64 40.81 12.58
N PRO A 159 13.16 41.93 12.03
CA PRO A 159 14.56 42.02 11.60
C PRO A 159 15.60 41.69 12.69
N PRO A 160 15.42 42.07 13.97
CA PRO A 160 16.33 41.69 15.04
C PRO A 160 16.46 40.18 15.24
N TYR A 161 15.38 39.41 15.07
CA TYR A 161 15.44 37.94 15.17
C TYR A 161 16.22 37.34 14.01
N VAL A 162 15.99 37.82 12.79
CA VAL A 162 16.74 37.37 11.60
C VAL A 162 18.22 37.65 11.77
N GLU A 163 18.58 38.88 12.16
CA GLU A 163 19.97 39.27 12.39
C GLU A 163 20.61 38.48 13.53
N MET A 164 19.87 38.18 14.60
CA MET A 164 20.34 37.34 15.69
C MET A 164 20.71 35.94 15.20
N LEU A 165 19.81 35.28 14.44
CA LEU A 165 20.05 33.95 13.91
C LEU A 165 21.27 33.90 12.98
N LEU A 166 21.45 34.93 12.15
CA LEU A 166 22.61 35.04 11.25
C LEU A 166 23.91 35.29 12.02
N ARG A 167 23.89 36.19 13.01
CA ARG A 167 25.08 36.58 13.76
C ARG A 167 25.62 35.45 14.64
N TYR A 168 24.74 34.61 15.17
CA TYR A 168 25.13 33.46 15.99
C TYR A 168 25.38 32.18 15.19
N GLY A 169 25.32 32.21 13.85
CA GLY A 169 25.54 31.02 13.02
C GLY A 169 24.47 29.95 13.23
N VAL A 170 23.23 30.36 13.48
CA VAL A 170 22.08 29.45 13.52
C VAL A 170 21.44 29.33 12.13
N ALA A 171 21.48 30.41 11.35
CA ALA A 171 20.99 30.46 9.99
C ALA A 171 22.03 31.07 9.04
N ILE A 172 21.92 30.72 7.76
CA ILE A 172 22.79 31.20 6.67
C ILE A 172 21.91 31.79 5.57
N ARG A 173 22.29 32.96 5.03
CA ARG A 173 21.62 33.57 3.87
C ARG A 173 21.95 32.81 2.57
N HIS A 174 21.02 32.83 1.62
CA HIS A 174 21.27 32.33 0.27
C HIS A 174 22.32 33.21 -0.44
N GLN A 175 23.22 32.60 -1.21
CA GLN A 175 24.35 33.29 -1.85
C GLN A 175 23.89 34.35 -2.87
N GLU A 176 22.82 34.05 -3.61
CA GLU A 176 22.30 34.93 -4.66
C GLU A 176 21.08 35.76 -4.23
N ASN A 177 20.39 35.36 -3.15
CA ASN A 177 19.14 35.99 -2.72
C ASN A 177 19.17 36.32 -1.24
N ASN A 178 19.41 37.59 -0.92
CA ASN A 178 19.49 38.03 0.47
C ASN A 178 18.18 37.90 1.25
N PHE A 179 17.04 37.69 0.59
CA PHE A 179 15.75 37.47 1.23
C PHE A 179 15.47 36.00 1.54
N LYS A 180 16.44 35.10 1.35
CA LYS A 180 16.31 33.68 1.70
C LYS A 180 17.29 33.29 2.79
N ILE A 181 16.81 32.58 3.80
CA ILE A 181 17.62 31.99 4.86
C ILE A 181 17.33 30.50 5.01
N ARG A 182 18.33 29.75 5.44
CA ARG A 182 18.18 28.34 5.84
C ARG A 182 18.88 28.09 7.16
N LEU A 183 18.48 27.04 7.86
CA LEU A 183 19.19 26.58 9.04
C LEU A 183 20.63 26.16 8.68
N GLU A 184 21.59 26.50 9.53
CA GLU A 184 22.93 25.92 9.45
C GLU A 184 22.87 24.44 9.87
N PRO A 185 23.43 23.50 9.09
CA PRO A 185 23.41 22.09 9.45
C PRO A 185 24.23 21.85 10.72
N PHE A 186 23.58 21.29 11.75
CA PHE A 186 24.23 20.82 12.97
C PHE A 186 24.89 19.46 12.70
N CYS A 187 26.18 19.47 12.35
CA CYS A 187 27.00 18.27 12.14
C CYS A 187 27.73 17.87 13.42
#